data_AF-A0A520YBG6-F1
#
_entry.id   AF-A0A520YBG6-F1
#
_cell.length_a   1.000
_cell.length_b   1.000
_cell.length_c   1.000
_cell.angle_alpha   90.00
_cell.angle_beta   90.00
_cell.angle_gamma   90.00
#
_symmetry.space_group_name_H-M   'P 1'
#
loop_
_entity.id
_entity.type
_entity.pdbx_description
1 polymer ?
#
loop_
_entity_poly.entity_id
_entity_poly.type
_entity_poly.pdbx_seq_one_letter_code
_entity_poly.pdbx_strand_id
1 'polypeptide(L)'
;MSRIVKSSSILAALLGMAASSSLGCGTSNSTEGLSMEASFAVGVPRAARDEAVRVEGYLVASCDSVEIPERPNEAIGSTFTLRDGPEGPPIPVPDPGEYGLYAVALDSSCAVVAAGCDTVVVLSDSQATLAVTMGAFSLEGCAAGDQCAIDTGACVGPDGGTGGAGGAGGDGGSGGDGGSGGMGGVGGVGGSVVGSTCTVQTQDEDCNGKSCNPITLECTDFGKWERRSCETCVSDQNCWESDSRCVPMFFEGNRYPDDHTGFCLPQAQLTLPGGTYDCSGEKPYVTVIPDRSSMSGAGASAYCGPREDLTTCDAVSAQLDKILCTQGSDDQCPSGGICRYTQDNGKWDYRCTYSCTADMECANLQGWQLDCAGFCGA
;
A
#
# COMPACT_ATOMS: atom_id res chain seq x y z
N MET A 1 36.25 -36.69 -7.85
CA MET A 1 35.46 -35.92 -8.83
C MET A 1 34.76 -34.81 -8.08
N SER A 2 35.34 -33.60 -8.11
CA SER A 2 34.88 -32.42 -7.35
C SER A 2 33.54 -31.91 -7.88
N ARG A 3 32.58 -31.69 -6.97
CA ARG A 3 31.38 -30.90 -7.26
C ARG A 3 31.66 -29.46 -6.90
N ILE A 4 31.63 -28.60 -7.92
CA ILE A 4 31.66 -27.14 -7.78
C ILE A 4 30.23 -26.70 -7.43
N VAL A 5 30.03 -26.19 -6.22
CA VAL A 5 28.81 -25.49 -5.84
C VAL A 5 28.98 -24.03 -6.28
N LYS A 6 28.23 -23.61 -7.30
CA LYS A 6 28.12 -22.20 -7.68
C LYS A 6 27.12 -21.54 -6.73
N SER A 7 27.64 -20.71 -5.83
CA SER A 7 26.85 -19.77 -5.04
C SER A 7 26.44 -18.62 -5.95
N SER A 8 25.14 -18.47 -6.23
CA SER A 8 24.60 -17.32 -6.94
C SER A 8 24.26 -16.24 -5.94
N SER A 9 25.11 -15.22 -5.85
CA SER A 9 24.84 -13.98 -5.11
C SER A 9 23.77 -13.19 -5.86
N ILE A 10 22.58 -13.07 -5.27
CA ILE A 10 21.52 -12.16 -5.74
C ILE A 10 21.89 -10.76 -5.24
N LEU A 11 22.09 -9.83 -6.18
CA LEU A 11 22.32 -8.41 -5.91
C LEU A 11 21.01 -7.82 -5.36
N ALA A 12 20.95 -7.59 -4.05
CA ALA A 12 19.90 -6.74 -3.46
C ALA A 12 20.20 -5.28 -3.83
N ALA A 13 19.20 -4.56 -4.34
CA ALA A 13 19.29 -3.12 -4.54
C ALA A 13 19.26 -2.42 -3.17
N LEU A 14 20.45 -2.14 -2.64
CA LEU A 14 20.63 -1.27 -1.47
C LEU A 14 20.19 0.16 -1.82
N LEU A 15 19.02 0.59 -1.37
CA LEU A 15 18.81 2.00 -1.04
C LEU A 15 19.45 2.22 0.34
N GLY A 16 20.76 2.44 0.34
CA GLY A 16 21.44 2.93 1.54
C GLY A 16 21.01 4.37 1.79
N MET A 17 20.42 4.63 2.95
CA MET A 17 20.45 5.97 3.52
C MET A 17 21.92 6.29 3.79
N ALA A 18 22.57 6.98 2.86
CA ALA A 18 23.94 7.41 3.02
C ALA A 18 23.98 8.53 4.06
N ALA A 19 24.25 8.17 5.32
CA ALA A 19 24.57 9.13 6.36
C ALA A 19 25.76 9.98 5.90
N SER A 20 25.51 11.27 5.71
CA SER A 20 26.54 12.23 5.33
C SER A 20 27.44 12.47 6.53
N SER A 21 28.58 11.76 6.58
CA SER A 21 29.60 12.00 7.60
C SER A 21 30.29 13.34 7.35
N SER A 22 29.77 14.39 7.97
CA SER A 22 30.48 15.66 8.06
C SER A 22 31.72 15.46 8.94
N LEU A 23 32.91 15.54 8.33
CA LEU A 23 34.21 15.50 8.99
C LEU A 23 34.41 16.80 9.79
N GLY A 24 33.75 16.92 10.93
CA GLY A 24 34.09 17.90 11.96
C GLY A 24 35.19 17.35 12.86
N CYS A 25 36.39 17.93 12.85
CA CYS A 25 37.45 17.63 13.81
C CYS A 25 37.09 18.16 15.20
N GLY A 26 36.12 17.53 15.86
CA GLY A 26 35.94 17.58 17.31
C GLY A 26 36.44 16.27 17.89
N THR A 27 37.24 16.31 18.94
CA THR A 27 37.59 15.13 19.75
C THR A 27 36.32 14.62 20.45
N SER A 28 35.50 13.87 19.72
CA SER A 28 34.39 13.11 20.27
C SER A 28 34.96 11.87 20.95
N ASN A 29 34.70 11.74 22.25
CA ASN A 29 34.79 10.45 22.91
C ASN A 29 33.77 9.54 22.22
N SER A 30 34.19 8.78 21.21
CA SER A 30 33.34 7.81 20.54
C SER A 30 32.97 6.76 21.59
N THR A 31 31.75 6.85 22.11
CA THR A 31 31.19 5.86 23.01
C THR A 31 31.22 4.53 22.28
N GLU A 32 32.02 3.57 22.76
CA GLU A 32 32.08 2.23 22.19
C GLU A 32 30.68 1.60 22.28
N GLY A 33 30.15 1.14 21.16
CA GLY A 33 28.83 0.52 21.08
C GLY A 33 28.55 -0.05 19.69
N LEU A 34 27.47 -0.81 19.58
CA LEU A 34 27.01 -1.41 18.34
C LEU A 34 26.21 -0.38 17.53
N SER A 35 26.50 -0.28 16.23
CA SER A 35 25.70 0.46 15.25
C SER A 35 24.69 -0.47 14.60
N MET A 36 23.60 0.09 14.07
CA MET A 36 22.59 -0.67 13.32
C MET A 36 22.44 -0.13 11.90
N GLU A 37 22.14 -1.03 10.97
CA GLU A 37 21.68 -0.72 9.62
C GLU A 37 20.31 -1.37 9.42
N ALA A 38 19.28 -0.54 9.24
CA ALA A 38 17.94 -1.02 8.95
C ALA A 38 17.65 -0.88 7.46
N SER A 39 17.08 -1.93 6.87
CA SER A 39 16.65 -1.94 5.47
C SER A 39 15.19 -2.38 5.36
N PHE A 40 14.49 -1.89 4.35
CA PHE A 40 13.12 -2.30 4.07
C PHE A 40 13.13 -3.48 3.09
N ALA A 41 12.33 -4.52 3.37
CA ALA A 41 12.15 -5.64 2.46
C ALA A 41 11.58 -5.17 1.11
N VAL A 42 11.84 -5.94 0.04
CA VAL A 42 11.41 -5.62 -1.33
C VAL A 42 9.89 -5.45 -1.45
N GLY A 43 9.10 -6.08 -0.57
CA GLY A 43 7.64 -5.97 -0.54
C GLY A 43 7.08 -4.78 0.25
N VAL A 44 7.93 -3.95 0.88
CA VAL A 44 7.44 -2.77 1.61
C VAL A 44 6.99 -1.69 0.62
N PRO A 45 5.73 -1.21 0.71
CA PRO A 45 5.24 -0.14 -0.14
C PRO A 45 6.18 1.06 -0.13
N ARG A 46 6.35 1.70 -1.29
CA ARG A 46 7.19 2.92 -1.36
C ARG A 46 6.66 4.03 -0.45
N ALA A 47 5.33 4.18 -0.34
CA ALA A 47 4.70 5.13 0.58
C ALA A 47 5.18 4.92 2.02
N ALA A 48 5.09 3.69 2.56
CA ALA A 48 5.59 3.37 3.90
C ALA A 48 7.09 3.70 4.10
N ARG A 49 7.92 3.48 3.07
CA ARG A 49 9.35 3.86 3.10
C ARG A 49 9.56 5.37 3.10
N ASP A 50 8.77 6.08 2.30
CA ASP A 50 8.83 7.52 2.15
C ASP A 50 8.14 8.25 3.32
N GLU A 51 7.30 7.58 4.11
CA GLU A 51 6.64 8.08 5.31
C GLU A 51 7.45 7.85 6.59
N ALA A 52 8.35 6.84 6.61
CA ALA A 52 9.20 6.58 7.76
C ALA A 52 10.11 7.79 8.07
N VAL A 53 9.87 8.42 9.22
CA VAL A 53 10.68 9.54 9.73
C VAL A 53 11.65 9.12 10.82
N ARG A 54 11.36 8.00 11.50
CA ARG A 54 12.16 7.44 12.59
C ARG A 54 12.27 5.93 12.46
N VAL A 55 13.45 5.38 12.69
CA VAL A 55 13.66 3.94 12.87
C VAL A 55 14.26 3.69 14.23
N GLU A 56 13.63 2.84 15.03
CA GLU A 56 14.13 2.40 16.32
C GLU A 56 14.69 0.99 16.20
N GLY A 57 15.83 0.73 16.83
CA GLY A 57 16.41 -0.60 16.94
C GLY A 57 16.55 -1.03 18.39
N TYR A 58 16.29 -2.30 18.64
CA TYR A 58 16.33 -2.93 19.95
C TYR A 58 17.12 -4.24 19.86
N LEU A 59 18.10 -4.40 20.73
CA LEU A 59 18.75 -5.68 20.93
C LEU A 59 17.98 -6.44 22.02
N VAL A 60 17.47 -7.62 21.69
CA VAL A 60 16.66 -8.48 22.57
C VAL A 60 17.30 -9.85 22.73
N ALA A 61 16.89 -10.61 23.74
CA ALA A 61 17.42 -11.95 23.98
C ALA A 61 17.16 -12.92 22.82
N SER A 62 15.97 -12.85 22.20
CA SER A 62 15.60 -13.62 21.01
C SER A 62 14.50 -12.89 20.24
N CYS A 63 14.39 -13.12 18.93
CA CYS A 63 13.23 -12.62 18.16
C CYS A 63 11.91 -13.25 18.62
N ASP A 64 11.94 -14.44 19.22
CA ASP A 64 10.74 -15.09 19.77
C ASP A 64 10.17 -14.38 21.00
N SER A 65 10.94 -13.47 21.63
CA SER A 65 10.49 -12.70 22.79
C SER A 65 9.84 -11.37 22.43
N VAL A 66 9.65 -11.09 21.13
CA VAL A 66 9.10 -9.83 20.64
C VAL A 66 7.75 -10.08 19.97
N GLU A 67 6.73 -9.39 20.46
CA GLU A 67 5.43 -9.34 19.79
C GLU A 67 5.47 -8.20 18.76
N ILE A 68 5.55 -8.54 17.48
CA ILE A 68 5.58 -7.53 16.41
C ILE A 68 4.17 -6.93 16.23
N PRO A 69 4.03 -5.59 16.22
CA PRO A 69 5.08 -4.57 16.11
C PRO A 69 5.33 -3.79 17.41
N GLU A 70 4.97 -4.34 18.56
CA GLU A 70 5.13 -3.66 19.84
C GLU A 70 6.60 -3.45 20.21
N ARG A 71 6.85 -2.42 21.03
CA ARG A 71 8.18 -2.17 21.56
C ARG A 71 8.50 -3.24 22.61
N PRO A 72 9.68 -3.89 22.54
CA PRO A 72 10.04 -4.89 23.54
C PRO A 72 10.24 -4.24 24.91
N ASN A 73 9.56 -4.78 25.94
CA ASN A 73 9.70 -4.31 27.32
C ASN A 73 11.06 -4.67 27.94
N GLU A 74 11.74 -5.69 27.42
CA GLU A 74 13.00 -6.25 27.94
C GLU A 74 14.14 -6.16 26.92
N ALA A 75 14.32 -4.99 26.30
CA ALA A 75 15.49 -4.76 25.44
C ALA A 75 16.78 -4.66 26.28
N ILE A 76 17.83 -5.35 25.84
CA ILE A 76 19.19 -5.25 26.39
C ILE A 76 19.76 -3.85 26.13
N GLY A 77 19.41 -3.27 24.99
CA GLY A 77 19.70 -1.89 24.65
C GLY A 77 18.91 -1.44 23.43
N SER A 78 18.86 -0.14 23.21
CA SER A 78 18.14 0.46 22.09
C SER A 78 18.90 1.64 21.49
N THR A 79 18.59 1.93 20.24
CA THR A 79 19.05 3.11 19.52
C THR A 79 17.95 3.57 18.56
N PHE A 80 18.16 4.70 17.92
CA PHE A 80 17.25 5.19 16.89
C PHE A 80 18.00 6.00 15.82
N THR A 81 17.41 6.13 14.65
CA THR A 81 17.84 7.09 13.63
C THR A 81 16.62 7.88 13.14
N LEU A 82 16.85 9.17 12.86
CA LEU A 82 15.85 10.08 12.31
C LEU A 82 16.24 10.41 10.88
N ARG A 83 15.28 10.41 9.96
CA ARG A 83 15.52 10.67 8.53
C ARG A 83 16.31 11.95 8.28
N ASP A 84 15.99 13.01 9.01
CA ASP A 84 16.58 14.34 8.88
C ASP A 84 17.11 14.86 10.23
N GLY A 85 17.50 13.96 11.13
CA GLY A 85 17.81 14.31 12.52
C GLY A 85 19.05 13.62 13.10
N PRO A 86 19.32 13.84 14.40
CA PRO A 86 20.39 13.15 15.09
C PRO A 86 20.09 11.65 15.22
N GLU A 87 21.16 10.87 15.24
CA GLU A 87 21.13 9.46 15.64
C GLU A 87 21.11 9.36 17.17
N GLY A 88 20.44 8.33 17.68
CA GLY A 88 20.42 7.98 19.08
C GLY A 88 21.77 7.46 19.58
N PRO A 89 21.92 7.25 20.90
CA PRO A 89 23.12 6.64 21.46
C PRO A 89 23.31 5.22 20.88
N PRO A 90 24.57 4.75 20.72
CA PRO A 90 24.82 3.40 20.24
C PRO A 90 24.35 2.36 21.28
N ILE A 91 24.00 1.16 20.81
CA ILE A 91 23.56 0.07 21.69
C ILE A 91 24.77 -0.42 22.51
N PRO A 92 24.66 -0.57 23.85
CA PRO A 92 25.73 -1.14 24.66
C PRO A 92 26.15 -2.53 24.15
N VAL A 93 27.45 -2.82 24.15
CA VAL A 93 27.97 -4.13 23.73
C VAL A 93 27.61 -5.17 24.80
N PRO A 94 26.77 -6.18 24.52
CA PRO A 94 26.49 -7.25 25.47
C PRO A 94 27.65 -8.25 25.53
N ASP A 95 27.53 -9.25 26.41
CA ASP A 95 28.40 -10.42 26.36
C ASP A 95 28.30 -11.14 24.99
N PRO A 96 29.34 -11.84 24.53
CA PRO A 96 29.29 -12.57 23.27
C PRO A 96 28.19 -13.63 23.26
N GLY A 97 27.39 -13.68 22.19
CA GLY A 97 26.24 -14.58 22.11
C GLY A 97 25.36 -14.37 20.88
N GLU A 98 24.29 -15.15 20.78
CA GLU A 98 23.20 -14.98 19.82
C GLU A 98 22.09 -14.12 20.43
N TYR A 99 21.59 -13.16 19.66
CA TYR A 99 20.57 -12.20 20.06
C TYR A 99 19.57 -11.96 18.93
N GLY A 100 18.43 -11.35 19.24
CA GLY A 100 17.54 -10.78 18.23
C GLY A 100 17.83 -9.28 18.05
N LEU A 101 17.94 -8.82 16.82
CA LEU A 101 17.91 -7.40 16.48
C LEU A 101 16.54 -7.06 15.91
N TYR A 102 15.72 -6.40 16.71
CA TYR A 102 14.40 -5.93 16.34
C TYR A 102 14.46 -4.47 15.88
N ALA A 103 13.77 -4.13 14.80
CA ALA A 103 13.62 -2.75 14.37
C ALA A 103 12.18 -2.43 13.98
N VAL A 104 11.80 -1.18 14.22
CA VAL A 104 10.49 -0.61 13.90
C VAL A 104 10.67 0.75 13.25
N ALA A 105 10.00 0.97 12.12
CA ALA A 105 9.94 2.24 11.42
C ALA A 105 8.60 2.93 11.73
N LEU A 106 8.69 4.22 12.06
CA LEU A 106 7.57 5.06 12.48
C LEU A 106 7.42 6.24 11.52
N ASP A 107 6.18 6.61 11.23
CA ASP A 107 5.85 7.85 10.52
C ASP A 107 5.83 9.07 11.46
N SER A 108 5.46 10.24 10.94
CA SER A 108 5.34 11.49 11.72
C SER A 108 4.23 11.46 12.79
N SER A 109 3.34 10.47 12.72
CA SER A 109 2.23 10.25 13.64
C SER A 109 2.52 9.11 14.63
N CYS A 110 3.77 8.62 14.69
CA CYS A 110 4.18 7.44 15.46
C CYS A 110 3.49 6.14 15.01
N ALA A 111 2.86 6.10 13.83
CA ALA A 111 2.29 4.87 13.28
C ALA A 111 3.41 3.95 12.79
N VAL A 112 3.30 2.65 13.08
CA VAL A 112 4.27 1.67 12.61
C VAL A 112 4.02 1.39 11.14
N VAL A 113 4.98 1.76 10.30
CA VAL A 113 4.96 1.55 8.84
C VAL A 113 5.78 0.35 8.39
N ALA A 114 6.70 -0.13 9.23
CA ALA A 114 7.43 -1.37 9.02
C ALA A 114 8.00 -1.90 10.34
N ALA A 115 8.14 -3.21 10.44
CA ALA A 115 8.82 -3.84 11.57
C ALA A 115 9.48 -5.15 11.14
N GLY A 116 10.52 -5.57 11.84
CA GLY A 116 11.21 -6.84 11.58
C GLY A 116 12.17 -7.21 12.68
N CYS A 117 12.48 -8.50 12.79
CA CYS A 117 13.50 -9.01 13.71
C CYS A 117 14.38 -10.04 13.00
N ASP A 118 15.70 -9.85 13.11
CA ASP A 118 16.70 -10.78 12.58
C ASP A 118 17.60 -11.31 13.72
N THR A 119 18.00 -12.58 13.65
CA THR A 119 18.98 -13.14 14.58
C THR A 119 20.39 -12.66 14.24
N VAL A 120 21.10 -12.16 15.24
CA VAL A 120 22.47 -11.62 15.12
C VAL A 120 23.43 -12.30 16.11
N VAL A 121 24.71 -12.38 15.73
CA VAL A 121 25.77 -12.93 16.58
C VAL A 121 26.70 -11.80 17.00
N VAL A 122 26.82 -11.55 18.31
CA VAL A 122 27.75 -10.57 18.88
C VAL A 122 29.04 -11.29 19.29
N LEU A 123 30.18 -10.78 18.83
CA LEU A 123 31.51 -11.28 19.16
C LEU A 123 32.21 -10.34 20.16
N SER A 124 33.17 -10.85 20.93
CA SER A 124 33.80 -10.14 22.06
C SER A 124 34.56 -8.86 21.71
N ASP A 125 34.89 -8.65 20.44
CA ASP A 125 35.87 -7.63 20.02
C ASP A 125 35.34 -6.70 18.91
N SER A 126 34.04 -6.72 18.60
CA SER A 126 33.53 -6.05 17.39
C SER A 126 32.68 -4.81 17.68
N GLN A 127 33.17 -3.65 17.23
CA GLN A 127 32.32 -2.58 16.70
C GLN A 127 31.71 -3.08 15.39
N ALA A 128 30.68 -3.92 15.48
CA ALA A 128 29.95 -4.41 14.33
C ALA A 128 28.75 -3.51 14.06
N THR A 129 28.55 -3.15 12.79
CA THR A 129 27.25 -2.71 12.31
C THR A 129 26.37 -3.95 12.16
N LEU A 130 25.29 -4.02 12.92
CA LEU A 130 24.31 -5.09 12.84
C LEU A 130 23.22 -4.72 11.83
N ALA A 131 22.83 -5.65 10.96
CA ALA A 131 21.82 -5.39 9.94
C ALA A 131 20.48 -6.04 10.31
N VAL A 132 19.37 -5.36 9.99
CA VAL A 132 18.01 -5.87 10.14
C VAL A 132 17.14 -5.51 8.94
N THR A 133 16.30 -6.44 8.50
CA THR A 133 15.35 -6.25 7.41
C THR A 133 13.93 -6.12 7.96
N MET A 134 13.27 -4.99 7.70
CA MET A 134 11.91 -4.72 8.13
C MET A 134 10.90 -5.08 7.03
N GLY A 135 9.86 -5.83 7.41
CA GLY A 135 8.71 -6.12 6.55
C GLY A 135 7.64 -5.04 6.65
N ALA A 136 6.70 -5.04 5.71
CA ALA A 136 5.59 -4.09 5.71
C ALA A 136 4.70 -4.33 6.93
N PHE A 137 4.34 -3.27 7.63
CA PHE A 137 3.38 -3.32 8.71
C PHE A 137 2.51 -2.07 8.65
N SER A 138 1.27 -2.16 9.09
CA SER A 138 0.39 -0.99 9.22
C SER A 138 -0.44 -1.17 10.48
N LEU A 139 -0.10 -0.41 11.52
CA LEU A 139 -1.01 -0.16 12.64
C LEU A 139 -1.37 1.31 12.68
N GLU A 140 -2.57 1.58 13.18
CA GLU A 140 -2.97 2.94 13.54
C GLU A 140 -1.97 3.52 14.55
N GLY A 141 -1.57 4.78 14.31
CA GLY A 141 -0.66 5.52 15.17
C GLY A 141 -1.32 6.00 16.46
N CYS A 142 -0.85 7.14 16.98
CA CYS A 142 -1.44 7.74 18.17
C CYS A 142 -2.94 8.02 17.98
N ALA A 143 -3.72 7.89 19.07
CA ALA A 143 -5.15 8.19 19.04
C ALA A 143 -5.42 9.63 18.59
N ALA A 144 -6.58 9.88 18.00
CA ALA A 144 -6.96 11.21 17.53
C ALA A 144 -6.90 12.25 18.66
N GLY A 145 -5.95 13.19 18.55
CA GLY A 145 -5.69 14.24 19.54
C GLY A 145 -4.34 14.14 20.24
N ASP A 146 -3.71 12.96 20.23
CA ASP A 146 -2.38 12.75 20.78
C ASP A 146 -1.31 13.15 19.76
N GLN A 147 -0.21 13.73 20.25
CA GLN A 147 0.95 14.05 19.44
C GLN A 147 2.05 13.00 19.63
N CYS A 148 2.68 12.60 18.54
CA CYS A 148 3.89 11.81 18.58
C CYS A 148 5.05 12.68 19.09
N ALA A 149 5.55 12.40 20.29
CA ALA A 149 6.82 12.98 20.73
C ALA A 149 7.95 12.33 19.92
N ILE A 150 8.34 12.93 18.80
CA ILE A 150 9.33 12.36 17.85
C ILE A 150 10.66 11.98 18.53
N ASP A 151 11.01 12.57 19.67
CA ASP A 151 12.22 12.25 20.44
C ASP A 151 12.08 10.95 21.27
N THR A 152 10.89 10.61 21.74
CA THR A 152 10.63 9.40 22.55
C THR A 152 9.80 8.34 21.82
N GLY A 153 9.18 8.72 20.70
CA GLY A 153 8.12 8.00 19.99
C GLY A 153 6.92 7.66 20.89
N ALA A 154 6.70 8.42 21.96
CA ALA A 154 5.54 8.25 22.82
C ALA A 154 4.38 9.13 22.33
N CYS A 155 3.16 8.60 22.38
CA CYS A 155 1.95 9.40 22.23
C CYS A 155 1.77 10.25 23.50
N VAL A 156 1.82 11.56 23.33
CA VAL A 156 1.55 12.55 24.38
C VAL A 156 0.25 13.25 24.06
N GLY A 157 -0.74 13.10 24.95
CA GLY A 157 -2.00 13.83 24.83
C GLY A 157 -1.80 15.35 24.89
N PRO A 158 -2.79 16.12 24.44
CA PRO A 158 -2.71 17.58 24.35
C PRO A 158 -2.48 18.27 25.71
N ASP A 159 -2.77 17.56 26.80
CA ASP A 159 -2.59 18.04 28.18
C ASP A 159 -1.17 17.81 28.74
N GLY A 160 -0.24 17.26 27.94
CA GLY A 160 1.17 17.09 28.35
C GLY A 160 1.38 16.10 29.50
N GLY A 161 0.37 15.27 29.81
CA GLY A 161 0.48 14.19 30.78
C GLY A 161 1.22 13.00 30.18
N THR A 162 2.31 12.57 30.81
CA THR A 162 2.95 11.28 30.51
C THR A 162 1.92 10.18 30.84
N GLY A 163 1.25 9.65 29.81
CA GLY A 163 0.39 8.48 29.93
C GLY A 163 1.22 7.29 30.36
N GLY A 164 1.24 7.02 31.67
CA GLY A 164 1.86 5.81 32.21
C GLY A 164 1.08 4.59 31.74
N ALA A 165 1.79 3.58 31.25
CA ALA A 165 1.26 2.24 31.11
C ALA A 165 0.74 1.75 32.48
N GLY A 166 -0.56 1.48 32.56
CA GLY A 166 -1.21 0.74 33.64
C GLY A 166 -2.39 0.01 33.00
N GLY A 167 -2.50 -1.31 33.07
CA GLY A 167 -2.38 -2.13 34.25
C GLY A 167 -3.74 -2.78 34.45
N ALA A 168 -3.79 -4.09 34.32
CA ALA A 168 -4.99 -4.88 34.55
C ALA A 168 -5.54 -4.66 35.97
N GLY A 169 -6.87 -4.53 36.09
CA GLY A 169 -7.60 -4.82 37.33
C GLY A 169 -8.50 -3.70 37.84
N GLY A 170 -9.82 -3.95 37.82
CA GLY A 170 -10.78 -3.15 38.57
C GLY A 170 -12.22 -3.31 38.09
N ASP A 171 -12.89 -4.39 38.48
CA ASP A 171 -14.35 -4.44 38.52
C ASP A 171 -14.88 -3.43 39.56
N GLY A 172 -15.98 -2.73 39.23
CA GLY A 172 -16.88 -2.17 40.23
C GLY A 172 -17.29 -0.72 39.99
N GLY A 173 -18.54 -0.51 39.60
CA GLY A 173 -19.14 0.83 39.60
C GLY A 173 -20.44 0.96 38.83
N SER A 174 -21.50 0.33 39.31
CA SER A 174 -22.88 0.62 38.91
C SER A 174 -23.32 2.02 39.36
N GLY A 175 -24.02 2.77 38.51
CA GLY A 175 -24.86 3.90 38.93
C GLY A 175 -25.18 4.90 37.83
N GLY A 176 -26.45 4.99 37.41
CA GLY A 176 -26.96 6.13 36.66
C GLY A 176 -28.14 5.84 35.75
N ASP A 177 -29.33 5.62 36.32
CA ASP A 177 -30.60 5.76 35.61
C ASP A 177 -30.85 7.23 35.20
N GLY A 178 -31.48 7.42 34.03
CA GLY A 178 -32.37 8.57 33.81
C GLY A 178 -32.26 9.24 32.45
N GLY A 179 -33.22 9.00 31.56
CA GLY A 179 -33.37 9.81 30.35
C GLY A 179 -34.38 9.30 29.33
N SER A 180 -35.67 9.33 29.67
CA SER A 180 -36.77 9.09 28.73
C SER A 180 -36.94 10.24 27.73
N GLY A 181 -37.15 9.95 26.44
CA GLY A 181 -37.79 10.92 25.54
C GLY A 181 -37.59 10.66 24.05
N GLY A 182 -38.67 10.34 23.34
CA GLY A 182 -38.79 10.64 21.90
C GLY A 182 -39.08 9.46 20.98
N MET A 183 -40.35 9.03 20.93
CA MET A 183 -40.90 8.37 19.74
C MET A 183 -41.40 9.44 18.77
N GLY A 184 -40.96 9.42 17.52
CA GLY A 184 -41.56 10.19 16.44
C GLY A 184 -40.66 10.31 15.21
N GLY A 185 -41.01 9.62 14.12
CA GLY A 185 -40.43 9.89 12.80
C GLY A 185 -40.30 8.66 11.91
N VAL A 186 -41.39 8.29 11.23
CA VAL A 186 -41.37 7.42 10.05
C VAL A 186 -41.13 8.31 8.84
N GLY A 187 -40.13 8.00 8.02
CA GLY A 187 -39.87 8.64 6.73
C GLY A 187 -38.55 9.41 6.65
N GLY A 188 -37.46 8.67 6.45
CA GLY A 188 -36.14 9.21 6.10
C GLY A 188 -35.72 8.74 4.71
N VAL A 189 -35.69 9.67 3.77
CA VAL A 189 -34.98 9.59 2.48
C VAL A 189 -33.49 9.53 2.78
N GLY A 190 -32.72 8.78 1.98
CA GLY A 190 -31.28 8.47 2.15
C GLY A 190 -30.48 9.49 2.95
N GLY A 191 -30.27 9.19 4.23
CA GLY A 191 -29.37 9.94 5.09
C GLY A 191 -27.95 9.54 4.75
N SER A 192 -27.24 10.41 4.04
CA SER A 192 -25.78 10.43 4.07
C SER A 192 -25.37 10.48 5.53
N VAL A 193 -24.82 9.39 6.05
CA VAL A 193 -24.36 9.29 7.44
C VAL A 193 -23.15 10.20 7.56
N VAL A 194 -23.36 11.42 8.03
CA VAL A 194 -22.29 12.37 8.29
C VAL A 194 -21.54 11.88 9.53
N GLY A 195 -20.37 11.26 9.33
CA GLY A 195 -19.34 11.10 10.35
C GLY A 195 -19.10 9.70 10.93
N SER A 196 -19.66 8.63 10.37
CA SER A 196 -19.22 7.27 10.72
C SER A 196 -17.99 6.92 9.87
N THR A 197 -16.80 7.04 10.45
CA THR A 197 -15.57 6.45 9.89
C THR A 197 -15.80 4.95 9.74
N CYS A 198 -15.81 4.45 8.51
CA CYS A 198 -15.91 3.02 8.25
C CYS A 198 -14.52 2.41 8.10
N THR A 199 -14.43 1.09 8.24
CA THR A 199 -13.23 0.31 7.86
C THR A 199 -13.63 -0.81 6.89
N VAL A 200 -12.67 -1.41 6.19
CA VAL A 200 -12.93 -2.57 5.32
C VAL A 200 -13.52 -3.75 6.12
N GLN A 201 -13.18 -3.85 7.41
CA GLN A 201 -13.67 -4.88 8.32
C GLN A 201 -15.12 -4.63 8.77
N THR A 202 -15.49 -3.37 9.00
CA THR A 202 -16.81 -2.99 9.55
C THR A 202 -17.81 -2.52 8.50
N GLN A 203 -17.39 -2.36 7.23
CA GLN A 203 -18.21 -1.77 6.16
C GLN A 203 -19.57 -2.45 5.92
N ASP A 204 -19.71 -3.75 6.21
CA ASP A 204 -21.01 -4.43 6.05
C ASP A 204 -22.09 -3.81 6.94
N GLU A 205 -21.70 -3.46 8.18
CA GLU A 205 -22.57 -2.84 9.16
C GLU A 205 -22.60 -1.33 8.97
N ASP A 206 -21.43 -0.70 8.89
CA ASP A 206 -21.30 0.77 8.84
C ASP A 206 -21.85 1.37 7.54
N CYS A 207 -21.70 0.66 6.43
CA CYS A 207 -22.09 1.12 5.10
C CYS A 207 -23.32 0.40 4.54
N ASN A 208 -24.08 -0.32 5.38
CA ASN A 208 -25.30 -1.04 4.97
C ASN A 208 -25.05 -1.95 3.75
N GLY A 209 -23.96 -2.72 3.77
CA GLY A 209 -23.55 -3.61 2.68
C GLY A 209 -22.85 -2.93 1.49
N LYS A 210 -22.60 -1.62 1.56
CA LYS A 210 -21.73 -0.91 0.62
C LYS A 210 -20.27 -0.98 1.05
N SER A 211 -19.37 -0.56 0.16
CA SER A 211 -17.94 -0.58 0.44
C SER A 211 -17.47 0.71 1.09
N CYS A 212 -16.58 0.55 2.07
CA CYS A 212 -15.83 1.65 2.64
C CYS A 212 -14.63 1.98 1.76
N ASN A 213 -14.39 3.28 1.51
CA ASN A 213 -13.13 3.71 0.94
C ASN A 213 -12.06 3.74 2.04
N PRO A 214 -11.02 2.90 1.99
CA PRO A 214 -10.01 2.83 3.04
C PRO A 214 -9.13 4.09 3.14
N ILE A 215 -9.16 4.96 2.14
CA ILE A 215 -8.40 6.21 2.13
C ILE A 215 -9.21 7.34 2.77
N THR A 216 -10.47 7.51 2.37
CA THR A 216 -11.32 8.60 2.89
C THR A 216 -12.09 8.23 4.15
N LEU A 217 -12.18 6.93 4.47
CA LEU A 217 -13.01 6.36 5.53
C LEU A 217 -14.51 6.66 5.36
N GLU A 218 -14.93 6.93 4.12
CA GLU A 218 -16.32 7.20 3.76
C GLU A 218 -16.95 5.99 3.05
N CYS A 219 -18.22 5.74 3.36
CA CYS A 219 -19.03 4.76 2.63
C CYS A 219 -19.27 5.24 1.20
N THR A 220 -19.13 4.33 0.24
CA THR A 220 -19.36 4.60 -1.17
C THR A 220 -20.69 4.04 -1.65
N ASP A 221 -21.11 4.41 -2.86
CA ASP A 221 -22.30 3.81 -3.48
C ASP A 221 -22.03 2.44 -4.10
N PHE A 222 -20.76 2.00 -4.15
CA PHE A 222 -20.38 0.72 -4.74
C PHE A 222 -20.72 -0.44 -3.81
N GLY A 223 -21.53 -1.37 -4.30
CA GLY A 223 -21.77 -2.64 -3.61
C GLY A 223 -20.58 -3.60 -3.76
N LYS A 224 -20.72 -4.74 -3.10
CA LYS A 224 -19.74 -5.83 -3.18
C LYS A 224 -19.92 -6.61 -4.47
N TRP A 225 -18.80 -6.91 -5.13
CA TRP A 225 -18.76 -7.73 -6.34
C TRP A 225 -19.63 -7.15 -7.46
N GLU A 226 -19.74 -5.83 -7.59
CA GLU A 226 -20.61 -5.19 -8.58
C GLU A 226 -19.85 -4.68 -9.80
N ARG A 227 -18.52 -4.55 -9.70
CA ARG A 227 -17.69 -3.83 -10.66
C ARG A 227 -16.88 -4.78 -11.52
N ARG A 228 -17.02 -4.68 -12.83
CA ARG A 228 -16.29 -5.52 -13.79
C ARG A 228 -14.87 -5.01 -14.01
N SER A 229 -14.06 -5.79 -14.72
CA SER A 229 -12.75 -5.34 -15.20
C SER A 229 -12.82 -3.97 -15.90
N CYS A 230 -11.86 -3.09 -15.57
CA CYS A 230 -11.81 -1.68 -15.96
C CYS A 230 -12.99 -0.78 -15.54
N GLU A 231 -13.81 -1.20 -14.57
CA GLU A 231 -14.74 -0.29 -13.91
C GLU A 231 -14.11 0.33 -12.65
N THR A 232 -14.46 1.58 -12.35
CA THR A 232 -13.95 2.31 -11.16
C THR A 232 -14.37 1.64 -9.86
N CYS A 233 -13.49 1.60 -8.88
CA CYS A 233 -13.70 1.01 -7.56
C CYS A 233 -12.99 1.83 -6.47
N VAL A 234 -13.29 1.55 -5.21
CA VAL A 234 -12.53 2.07 -4.05
C VAL A 234 -11.92 0.97 -3.18
N SER A 235 -12.42 -0.25 -3.29
CA SER A 235 -11.92 -1.39 -2.53
C SER A 235 -11.92 -2.66 -3.39
N ASP A 236 -11.07 -3.61 -3.03
CA ASP A 236 -10.99 -4.91 -3.72
C ASP A 236 -12.34 -5.65 -3.72
N GLN A 237 -13.15 -5.45 -2.68
CA GLN A 237 -14.46 -6.07 -2.57
C GLN A 237 -15.47 -5.52 -3.59
N ASN A 238 -15.19 -4.41 -4.27
CA ASN A 238 -16.04 -3.94 -5.35
C ASN A 238 -15.94 -4.81 -6.60
N CYS A 239 -14.79 -5.46 -6.82
CA CYS A 239 -14.49 -6.13 -8.07
C CYS A 239 -15.20 -7.47 -8.16
N TRP A 240 -15.87 -7.74 -9.28
CA TRP A 240 -16.69 -8.92 -9.52
C TRP A 240 -15.85 -10.20 -9.58
N GLU A 241 -14.72 -10.17 -10.30
CA GLU A 241 -13.84 -11.33 -10.40
C GLU A 241 -13.03 -11.54 -9.11
N SER A 242 -12.91 -12.80 -8.67
CA SER A 242 -12.25 -13.13 -7.40
C SER A 242 -10.74 -12.86 -7.38
N ASP A 243 -10.12 -12.81 -8.55
CA ASP A 243 -8.71 -12.48 -8.78
C ASP A 243 -8.51 -11.01 -9.20
N SER A 244 -9.58 -10.25 -9.35
CA SER A 244 -9.51 -8.81 -9.58
C SER A 244 -9.33 -8.06 -8.28
N ARG A 245 -8.58 -6.96 -8.37
CA ARG A 245 -8.32 -6.04 -7.25
C ARG A 245 -8.63 -4.63 -7.69
N CYS A 246 -8.89 -3.76 -6.72
CA CYS A 246 -9.04 -2.36 -7.01
C CYS A 246 -7.65 -1.71 -7.06
N VAL A 247 -7.19 -1.38 -8.26
CA VAL A 247 -5.79 -1.02 -8.50
C VAL A 247 -5.70 0.44 -8.97
N PRO A 248 -4.74 1.20 -8.44
CA PRO A 248 -4.47 2.56 -8.92
C PRO A 248 -4.00 2.56 -10.37
N MET A 249 -4.64 3.39 -11.20
CA MET A 249 -4.24 3.58 -12.59
C MET A 249 -3.50 4.91 -12.78
N PHE A 250 -2.57 4.94 -13.71
CA PHE A 250 -1.90 6.16 -14.14
C PHE A 250 -2.20 6.42 -15.61
N PHE A 251 -2.36 7.67 -16.00
CA PHE A 251 -2.55 8.08 -17.38
C PHE A 251 -1.69 9.30 -17.66
N GLU A 252 -0.88 9.23 -18.72
CA GLU A 252 0.12 10.27 -19.07
C GLU A 252 1.04 10.64 -17.87
N GLY A 253 1.36 9.65 -17.05
CA GLY A 253 2.22 9.79 -15.86
C GLY A 253 1.53 10.35 -14.61
N ASN A 254 0.25 10.72 -14.70
CA ASN A 254 -0.52 11.24 -13.56
C ASN A 254 -1.45 10.17 -13.01
N ARG A 255 -1.79 10.27 -11.72
CA ARG A 255 -2.81 9.42 -11.11
C ARG A 255 -4.16 9.65 -11.77
N TYR A 256 -4.89 8.58 -12.10
CA TYR A 256 -6.17 8.63 -12.80
C TYR A 256 -7.24 7.71 -12.15
N PRO A 257 -8.51 8.14 -12.09
CA PRO A 257 -8.99 9.50 -12.36
C PRO A 257 -8.62 10.46 -11.21
N ASP A 258 -8.43 9.94 -10.00
CA ASP A 258 -8.03 10.67 -8.80
C ASP A 258 -7.26 9.75 -7.82
N ASP A 259 -6.84 10.31 -6.68
CA ASP A 259 -6.04 9.63 -5.66
C ASP A 259 -6.85 8.64 -4.78
N HIS A 260 -8.17 8.67 -4.86
CA HIS A 260 -9.07 7.93 -3.96
C HIS A 260 -9.79 6.77 -4.65
N THR A 261 -9.60 6.62 -5.96
CA THR A 261 -10.25 5.61 -6.78
C THR A 261 -9.23 4.79 -7.56
N GLY A 262 -9.59 3.54 -7.82
CA GLY A 262 -8.84 2.65 -8.71
C GLY A 262 -9.75 2.06 -9.76
N PHE A 263 -9.23 1.07 -10.49
CA PHE A 263 -10.00 0.26 -11.41
C PHE A 263 -9.88 -1.21 -11.03
N CYS A 264 -10.95 -1.96 -11.25
CA CYS A 264 -10.91 -3.40 -11.08
C CYS A 264 -10.02 -4.01 -12.17
N LEU A 265 -8.87 -4.53 -11.79
CA LEU A 265 -7.91 -5.14 -12.68
C LEU A 265 -7.60 -6.58 -12.24
N PRO A 266 -7.62 -7.57 -13.16
CA PRO A 266 -7.25 -8.94 -12.84
C PRO A 266 -5.77 -9.02 -12.47
N GLN A 267 -5.45 -9.84 -11.48
CA GLN A 267 -4.07 -10.09 -11.08
C GLN A 267 -3.31 -10.83 -12.21
N ALA A 268 -2.10 -10.38 -12.53
CA ALA A 268 -1.33 -11.00 -13.60
C ALA A 268 -0.86 -12.41 -13.19
N GLN A 269 -0.99 -13.37 -14.10
CA GLN A 269 -0.64 -14.75 -13.80
C GLN A 269 0.87 -14.95 -13.92
N LEU A 270 1.48 -15.57 -12.91
CA LEU A 270 2.88 -15.96 -12.98
C LEU A 270 3.01 -17.27 -13.77
N THR A 271 3.64 -17.22 -14.95
CA THR A 271 3.73 -18.39 -15.84
C THR A 271 4.53 -19.56 -15.26
N LEU A 272 5.53 -19.30 -14.43
CA LEU A 272 6.36 -20.28 -13.71
C LEU A 272 6.89 -19.65 -12.40
N PRO A 273 7.25 -20.43 -11.36
CA PRO A 273 7.94 -19.88 -10.19
C PRO A 273 9.22 -19.12 -10.58
N GLY A 274 9.27 -17.81 -10.31
CA GLY A 274 10.34 -16.90 -10.76
C GLY A 274 10.27 -16.48 -12.24
N GLY A 275 9.15 -16.74 -12.91
CA GLY A 275 8.91 -16.42 -14.32
C GLY A 275 8.38 -15.01 -14.55
N THR A 276 7.94 -14.76 -15.78
CA THR A 276 7.31 -13.49 -16.17
C THR A 276 5.81 -13.53 -15.90
N TYR A 277 5.25 -12.38 -15.55
CA TYR A 277 3.82 -12.16 -15.51
C TYR A 277 3.23 -12.22 -16.93
N ASP A 278 2.04 -12.79 -17.04
CA ASP A 278 1.31 -12.95 -18.30
C ASP A 278 -0.12 -12.41 -18.19
N CYS A 279 -0.51 -11.68 -19.22
CA CYS A 279 -1.83 -11.07 -19.42
C CYS A 279 -2.43 -11.44 -20.79
N SER A 280 -1.84 -12.41 -21.50
CA SER A 280 -2.22 -12.75 -22.88
C SER A 280 -3.65 -13.30 -23.03
N GLY A 281 -4.25 -13.81 -21.95
CA GLY A 281 -5.64 -14.28 -21.92
C GLY A 281 -6.69 -13.19 -21.71
N GLU A 282 -6.28 -11.99 -21.27
CA GLU A 282 -7.17 -10.98 -20.70
C GLU A 282 -7.46 -9.83 -21.68
N LYS A 283 -7.59 -10.08 -22.99
CA LYS A 283 -7.85 -8.99 -23.95
C LYS A 283 -9.08 -8.15 -23.56
N PRO A 284 -9.02 -6.80 -23.57
CA PRO A 284 -7.92 -5.93 -24.04
C PRO A 284 -6.80 -5.61 -23.02
N TYR A 285 -6.87 -6.16 -21.81
CA TYR A 285 -6.00 -5.89 -20.65
C TYR A 285 -4.65 -6.64 -20.72
N VAL A 286 -3.97 -6.55 -21.86
CA VAL A 286 -2.78 -7.38 -22.13
C VAL A 286 -1.47 -6.80 -21.62
N THR A 287 -1.51 -5.64 -20.95
CA THR A 287 -0.32 -4.99 -20.41
C THR A 287 -0.14 -5.38 -18.95
N VAL A 288 1.06 -5.86 -18.61
CA VAL A 288 1.46 -6.08 -17.23
C VAL A 288 1.77 -4.73 -16.59
N ILE A 289 1.03 -4.39 -15.54
CA ILE A 289 1.25 -3.22 -14.68
C ILE A 289 1.92 -3.73 -13.39
N PRO A 290 3.25 -3.59 -13.25
CA PRO A 290 3.99 -4.14 -12.11
C PRO A 290 3.90 -3.25 -10.87
N ASP A 291 4.25 -3.84 -9.72
CA ASP A 291 4.53 -3.16 -8.46
C ASP A 291 3.44 -2.19 -7.98
N ARG A 292 2.17 -2.57 -8.16
CA ARG A 292 1.02 -1.80 -7.65
C ARG A 292 0.48 -2.43 -6.38
N SER A 293 0.19 -1.61 -5.37
CA SER A 293 -0.63 -1.99 -4.24
C SER A 293 -2.10 -1.78 -4.57
N SER A 294 -2.98 -2.63 -4.03
CA SER A 294 -4.42 -2.40 -4.18
C SER A 294 -4.89 -1.27 -3.27
N MET A 295 -6.03 -0.69 -3.60
CA MET A 295 -6.68 0.34 -2.77
C MET A 295 -7.03 -0.18 -1.39
N SER A 296 -7.29 -1.49 -1.23
CA SER A 296 -7.52 -2.13 0.07
C SER A 296 -6.25 -2.49 0.84
N GLY A 297 -5.08 -2.02 0.41
CA GLY A 297 -3.82 -2.25 1.11
C GLY A 297 -3.21 -3.63 0.86
N ALA A 298 -3.67 -4.37 -0.15
CA ALA A 298 -2.96 -5.58 -0.55
C ALA A 298 -1.55 -5.21 -1.03
N GLY A 299 -0.57 -6.03 -0.65
CA GLY A 299 0.83 -5.82 -1.00
C GLY A 299 1.07 -5.68 -2.50
N ALA A 300 2.21 -5.11 -2.87
CA ALA A 300 2.55 -4.83 -4.26
C ALA A 300 2.52 -6.12 -5.10
N SER A 301 1.80 -6.08 -6.23
CA SER A 301 1.67 -7.18 -7.20
C SER A 301 1.69 -6.63 -8.63
N ALA A 302 1.72 -7.53 -9.60
CA ALA A 302 1.45 -7.21 -10.99
C ALA A 302 -0.03 -7.47 -11.35
N TYR A 303 -0.56 -6.64 -12.23
CA TYR A 303 -1.95 -6.70 -12.72
C TYR A 303 -2.00 -6.61 -14.24
N CYS A 304 -3.09 -7.08 -14.79
CA CYS A 304 -3.41 -6.99 -16.21
C CYS A 304 -4.31 -5.79 -16.44
N GLY A 305 -3.87 -4.86 -17.28
CA GLY A 305 -4.59 -3.63 -17.58
C GLY A 305 -4.33 -3.11 -18.99
N PRO A 306 -4.94 -1.97 -19.33
CA PRO A 306 -4.64 -1.28 -20.57
C PRO A 306 -3.24 -0.66 -20.52
N ARG A 307 -2.75 -0.23 -21.69
CA ARG A 307 -1.55 0.61 -21.77
C ARG A 307 -1.83 2.00 -21.23
N GLU A 308 -1.42 2.22 -19.99
CA GLU A 308 -1.54 3.47 -19.22
C GLU A 308 -0.96 4.71 -19.93
N ASP A 309 -0.06 4.53 -20.90
CA ASP A 309 0.52 5.63 -21.68
C ASP A 309 -0.27 5.98 -22.95
N LEU A 310 -1.25 5.16 -23.33
CA LEU A 310 -2.04 5.33 -24.56
C LEU A 310 -3.53 5.52 -24.29
N THR A 311 -4.06 4.90 -23.22
CA THR A 311 -5.50 4.92 -22.95
C THR A 311 -5.83 4.76 -21.46
N THR A 312 -7.12 4.90 -21.14
CA THR A 312 -7.67 4.68 -19.80
C THR A 312 -8.64 3.50 -19.77
N CYS A 313 -8.89 2.97 -18.58
CA CYS A 313 -9.98 2.00 -18.39
C CYS A 313 -11.35 2.56 -18.81
N ASP A 314 -11.62 3.86 -18.62
CA ASP A 314 -12.88 4.47 -19.06
C ASP A 314 -13.01 4.47 -20.58
N ALA A 315 -11.93 4.75 -21.30
CA ALA A 315 -11.91 4.70 -22.76
C ALA A 315 -12.07 3.27 -23.29
N VAL A 316 -11.44 2.29 -22.64
CA VAL A 316 -11.64 0.86 -22.95
C VAL A 316 -13.09 0.45 -22.71
N SER A 317 -13.66 0.84 -21.57
CA SER A 317 -15.06 0.57 -21.24
C SER A 317 -16.01 1.20 -22.26
N ALA A 318 -15.79 2.46 -22.65
CA ALA A 318 -16.57 3.12 -23.68
C ALA A 318 -16.52 2.42 -25.04
N GLN A 319 -15.38 1.81 -25.40
CA GLN A 319 -15.27 0.98 -26.60
C GLN A 319 -16.11 -0.30 -26.48
N LEU A 320 -16.01 -1.00 -25.34
CA LEU A 320 -16.75 -2.25 -25.08
C LEU A 320 -18.27 -2.01 -25.06
N ASP A 321 -18.70 -0.90 -24.47
CA ASP A 321 -20.11 -0.45 -24.44
C ASP A 321 -20.57 0.19 -25.75
N LYS A 322 -19.66 0.35 -26.71
CA LYS A 322 -19.89 0.88 -28.05
C LYS A 322 -20.50 2.29 -28.03
N ILE A 323 -20.04 3.13 -27.11
CA ILE A 323 -20.50 4.52 -26.94
C ILE A 323 -20.32 5.30 -28.24
N LEU A 324 -21.37 6.04 -28.64
CA LEU A 324 -21.39 6.86 -29.85
C LEU A 324 -20.80 8.25 -29.60
N CYS A 325 -19.94 8.72 -30.49
CA CYS A 325 -19.46 10.11 -30.53
C CYS A 325 -20.10 10.81 -31.73
N THR A 326 -21.34 11.27 -31.52
CA THR A 326 -22.28 11.69 -32.58
C THR A 326 -21.81 12.85 -33.46
N GLN A 327 -20.87 13.67 -32.99
CA GLN A 327 -20.29 14.80 -33.72
C GLN A 327 -18.98 14.43 -34.41
N GLY A 328 -18.49 13.19 -34.24
CA GLY A 328 -17.24 12.75 -34.83
C GLY A 328 -16.00 13.33 -34.14
N SER A 329 -16.14 13.82 -32.89
CA SER A 329 -15.08 14.53 -32.18
C SER A 329 -14.60 13.79 -30.93
N ASP A 330 -13.28 13.83 -30.69
CA ASP A 330 -12.60 13.07 -29.64
C ASP A 330 -13.01 13.54 -28.22
N ASP A 331 -13.45 14.80 -28.07
CA ASP A 331 -13.95 15.37 -26.80
C ASP A 331 -15.27 14.76 -26.31
N GLN A 332 -15.95 13.97 -27.16
CA GLN A 332 -17.14 13.22 -26.77
C GLN A 332 -16.81 11.87 -26.12
N CYS A 333 -15.53 11.48 -26.11
CA CYS A 333 -15.07 10.23 -25.52
C CYS A 333 -14.39 10.48 -24.17
N PRO A 334 -14.36 9.47 -23.28
CA PRO A 334 -13.60 9.57 -22.04
C PRO A 334 -12.11 9.84 -22.29
N SER A 335 -11.40 10.29 -21.25
CA SER A 335 -9.96 10.54 -21.29
C SER A 335 -9.20 9.33 -21.86
N GLY A 336 -8.25 9.56 -22.78
CA GLY A 336 -7.54 8.49 -23.48
C GLY A 336 -8.35 7.75 -24.55
N GLY A 337 -9.59 8.19 -24.80
CA GLY A 337 -10.44 7.76 -25.90
C GLY A 337 -10.37 8.69 -27.10
N ILE A 338 -10.67 8.16 -28.27
CA ILE A 338 -10.73 8.89 -29.54
C ILE A 338 -11.98 8.46 -30.32
N CYS A 339 -12.57 9.37 -31.09
CA CYS A 339 -13.76 9.13 -31.86
C CYS A 339 -13.43 8.68 -33.28
N ARG A 340 -13.78 7.45 -33.66
CA ARG A 340 -13.48 6.94 -35.02
C ARG A 340 -14.71 6.35 -35.68
N TYR A 341 -14.73 6.42 -37.00
CA TYR A 341 -15.77 5.83 -37.82
C TYR A 341 -15.50 4.33 -37.94
N THR A 342 -16.27 3.53 -37.23
CA THR A 342 -16.04 2.08 -37.07
C THR A 342 -17.28 1.31 -37.51
N GLN A 343 -17.08 0.06 -37.94
CA GLN A 343 -18.17 -0.82 -38.33
C GLN A 343 -18.56 -1.73 -37.17
N ASP A 344 -19.83 -1.68 -36.75
CA ASP A 344 -20.41 -2.61 -35.78
C ASP A 344 -21.64 -3.28 -36.39
N ASN A 345 -21.64 -4.62 -36.44
CA ASN A 345 -22.72 -5.41 -37.03
C ASN A 345 -23.15 -4.93 -38.44
N GLY A 346 -22.17 -4.55 -39.27
CA GLY A 346 -22.40 -4.08 -40.63
C GLY A 346 -22.81 -2.60 -40.75
N LYS A 347 -23.08 -1.91 -39.63
CA LYS A 347 -23.43 -0.49 -39.60
C LYS A 347 -22.20 0.36 -39.26
N TRP A 348 -21.96 1.40 -40.05
CA TRP A 348 -20.89 2.35 -39.81
C TRP A 348 -21.39 3.56 -39.02
N ASP A 349 -20.79 3.80 -37.86
CA ASP A 349 -21.10 4.93 -36.98
C ASP A 349 -19.81 5.49 -36.35
N TYR A 350 -19.85 6.71 -35.85
CA TYR A 350 -18.78 7.27 -35.01
C TYR A 350 -18.89 6.72 -33.59
N ARG A 351 -17.85 6.03 -33.12
CA ARG A 351 -17.79 5.41 -31.79
C ARG A 351 -16.50 5.78 -31.07
N CYS A 352 -16.59 5.80 -29.75
CA CYS A 352 -15.42 5.91 -28.90
C CYS A 352 -14.58 4.63 -28.99
N THR A 353 -13.31 4.81 -29.26
CA THR A 353 -12.25 3.82 -29.31
C THR A 353 -11.04 4.38 -28.55
N TYR A 354 -9.90 3.70 -28.60
CA TYR A 354 -8.64 4.15 -28.04
C TYR A 354 -7.47 3.76 -28.94
N SER A 355 -6.37 4.48 -28.77
CA SER A 355 -5.12 4.22 -29.47
C SER A 355 -4.51 2.89 -29.05
N CYS A 356 -3.93 2.17 -29.99
CA CYS A 356 -3.21 0.93 -29.74
C CYS A 356 -1.92 0.88 -30.55
N THR A 357 -1.02 -0.03 -30.17
CA THR A 357 0.19 -0.37 -30.92
C THR A 357 0.29 -1.83 -31.30
N ALA A 358 -0.58 -2.69 -30.75
CA ALA A 358 -0.62 -4.11 -31.05
C ALA A 358 -2.05 -4.65 -31.05
N ASP A 359 -2.34 -5.61 -31.93
CA ASP A 359 -3.67 -6.24 -32.08
C ASP A 359 -4.18 -6.92 -30.80
N MET A 360 -3.27 -7.30 -29.91
CA MET A 360 -3.63 -7.90 -28.62
C MET A 360 -4.22 -6.88 -27.64
N GLU A 361 -3.94 -5.58 -27.81
CA GLU A 361 -4.50 -4.50 -26.99
C GLU A 361 -5.97 -4.24 -27.32
N CYS A 362 -6.48 -4.83 -28.41
CA CYS A 362 -7.86 -4.64 -28.83
C CYS A 362 -8.77 -5.76 -28.33
N ALA A 363 -9.94 -5.36 -27.83
CA ALA A 363 -10.98 -6.30 -27.42
C ALA A 363 -11.40 -7.17 -28.61
N ASN A 364 -11.53 -8.48 -28.38
CA ASN A 364 -12.05 -9.43 -29.37
C ASN A 364 -13.54 -9.14 -29.64
N LEU A 365 -13.84 -8.17 -30.50
CA LEU A 365 -15.18 -7.99 -31.04
C LEU A 365 -15.42 -9.09 -32.08
N GLN A 366 -16.23 -10.08 -31.71
CA GLN A 366 -16.48 -11.30 -32.48
C GLN A 366 -16.68 -11.02 -33.98
N GLY A 367 -15.70 -11.41 -34.80
CA GLY A 367 -15.84 -11.49 -36.26
C GLY A 367 -15.06 -10.47 -37.10
N TRP A 368 -14.28 -9.57 -36.50
CA TRP A 368 -13.53 -8.54 -37.24
C TRP A 368 -12.02 -8.76 -37.17
N GLN A 369 -11.35 -8.34 -38.23
CA GLN A 369 -9.90 -8.32 -38.31
C GLN A 369 -9.40 -7.33 -37.24
N LEU A 370 -8.73 -7.85 -36.21
CA LEU A 370 -8.25 -7.12 -35.03
C LEU A 370 -7.01 -6.28 -35.36
N ASP A 371 -7.01 -5.62 -36.52
CA ASP A 371 -5.85 -4.86 -36.94
C ASP A 371 -5.82 -3.58 -36.12
N CYS A 372 -4.82 -3.51 -35.25
CA CYS A 372 -4.45 -2.26 -34.63
C CYS A 372 -3.88 -1.33 -35.71
N ALA A 373 -4.74 -0.67 -36.46
CA ALA A 373 -4.39 0.37 -37.42
C ALA A 373 -4.16 1.72 -36.72
N GLY A 374 -3.57 1.67 -35.52
CA GLY A 374 -3.39 2.80 -34.60
C GLY A 374 -4.54 3.01 -33.61
N PHE A 375 -5.66 2.29 -33.74
CA PHE A 375 -6.77 2.31 -32.77
C PHE A 375 -7.56 1.00 -32.78
N CYS A 376 -8.29 0.72 -31.70
CA CYS A 376 -9.00 -0.54 -31.53
C CYS A 376 -10.42 -0.55 -32.11
N GLY A 377 -10.71 -1.50 -33.00
CA GLY A 377 -11.99 -1.58 -33.73
C GLY A 377 -11.97 -0.84 -35.08
N ALA A 378 -10.79 -0.74 -35.69
CA ALA A 378 -10.57 -0.24 -37.04
C ALA A 378 -11.22 -1.12 -38.12
#